data_AF-A0A7R9YZN5-F1
#
_entry.id   AF-A0A7R9YZN5-F1
#
_cell.length_a   1.000
_cell.length_b   1.000
_cell.length_c   1.000
_cell.angle_alpha   90.00
_cell.angle_beta   90.00
_cell.angle_gamma   90.00
#
_symmetry.space_group_name_H-M   'P 1'
#
loop_
_entity.id
_entity.type
_entity.pdbx_description
1 polymer ?
#
loop_
_entity_poly.entity_id
_entity_poly.type
_entity_poly.pdbx_seq_one_letter_code
_entity_poly.pdbx_strand_id
1 'polypeptide(L)'
;KAALAEEAFQEAAKDAISRGAVTPERARQLEQLREELGIDRSAGDRIMRAAKADMYSSKAVAAEEGGQWTLQRVMEVSAAGGNLNTLVDEPVRKSIFRKELEARAADGTGNLDADFLMRKLPEMLALSDKHLRPIVKETVGSRRRMLLVQAISQHRQRRPHEAFTSCQNLISCLRVLPEEEPFQWSERAELRDIFQAFCSRDANDTKRQELASALGLTDDEISELAAASDTEEANATVLETDNFL
;
A
#
# COMPACT_ATOMS: atom_id res chain seq x y z
N LYS A 1 5.97 2.28 -47.35
CA LYS A 1 4.48 2.23 -47.29
C LYS A 1 4.00 1.83 -45.91
N ALA A 2 4.42 0.68 -45.34
CA ALA A 2 4.04 0.26 -43.99
C ALA A 2 4.41 1.27 -42.88
N ALA A 3 5.64 1.78 -42.86
CA ALA A 3 6.07 2.77 -41.85
C ALA A 3 5.24 4.07 -41.86
N LEU A 4 4.87 4.56 -43.05
CA LEU A 4 4.06 5.77 -43.21
C LEU A 4 2.61 5.56 -42.75
N ALA A 5 2.10 4.34 -42.94
CA ALA A 5 0.76 3.95 -42.50
C ALA A 5 0.72 3.83 -40.96
N GLU A 6 1.73 3.21 -40.35
CA GLU A 6 1.86 3.13 -38.89
C GLU A 6 1.99 4.52 -38.24
N GLU A 7 2.77 5.43 -38.84
CA GLU A 7 2.93 6.80 -38.37
C GLU A 7 1.62 7.60 -38.45
N ALA A 8 0.90 7.52 -39.57
CA ALA A 8 -0.42 8.17 -39.72
C ALA A 8 -1.44 7.63 -38.71
N PHE A 9 -1.44 6.32 -38.45
CA PHE A 9 -2.30 5.73 -37.43
C PHE A 9 -1.90 6.17 -36.01
N GLN A 10 -0.60 6.34 -35.75
CA GLN A 10 -0.10 6.83 -34.47
C GLN A 10 -0.53 8.29 -34.21
N GLU A 11 -0.50 9.16 -35.21
CA GLU A 11 -0.99 10.54 -35.06
C GLU A 11 -2.50 10.59 -34.80
N ALA A 12 -3.29 9.81 -35.55
CA ALA A 12 -4.73 9.72 -35.34
C ALA A 12 -5.08 9.19 -33.93
N ALA A 13 -4.34 8.19 -33.46
CA ALA A 13 -4.46 7.68 -32.10
C ALA A 13 -4.14 8.76 -31.06
N LYS A 14 -3.03 9.50 -31.23
CA LYS A 14 -2.64 10.61 -30.33
C LYS A 14 -3.70 11.71 -30.28
N ASP A 15 -4.24 12.13 -31.43
CA ASP A 15 -5.31 13.14 -31.48
C ASP A 15 -6.57 12.64 -30.77
N ALA A 16 -7.01 11.41 -31.06
CA ALA A 16 -8.21 10.83 -30.45
C ALA A 16 -8.11 10.75 -28.92
N ILE A 17 -6.91 10.39 -28.40
CA ILE A 17 -6.63 10.25 -26.97
C ILE A 17 -6.44 11.61 -26.29
N SER A 18 -5.83 12.59 -26.96
CA SER A 18 -5.61 13.94 -26.40
C SER A 18 -6.94 14.65 -26.07
N ARG A 19 -7.99 14.37 -26.86
CA ARG A 19 -9.35 14.91 -26.73
C ARG A 19 -10.20 14.24 -25.62
N GLY A 20 -9.60 13.40 -24.78
CA GLY A 20 -10.27 12.74 -23.65
C GLY A 20 -10.59 11.27 -23.90
N ALA A 21 -11.63 10.75 -23.23
CA ALA A 21 -12.02 9.34 -23.39
C ALA A 21 -12.35 9.01 -24.85
N VAL A 22 -11.85 7.87 -25.33
CA VAL A 22 -12.17 7.37 -26.67
C VAL A 22 -13.64 6.93 -26.67
N THR A 23 -14.49 7.73 -27.32
CA THR A 23 -15.92 7.42 -27.45
C THR A 23 -16.12 6.25 -28.43
N PRO A 24 -17.27 5.55 -28.38
CA PRO A 24 -17.57 4.46 -29.31
C PRO A 24 -17.45 4.86 -30.79
N GLU A 25 -17.80 6.11 -31.10
CA GLU A 25 -17.68 6.66 -32.45
C GLU A 25 -16.23 6.82 -32.89
N ARG A 26 -15.36 7.35 -32.02
CA ARG A 26 -13.92 7.48 -32.29
C ARG A 26 -13.25 6.11 -32.38
N ALA A 27 -13.69 5.14 -31.58
CA ALA A 27 -13.19 3.77 -31.65
C ALA A 27 -13.50 3.13 -33.02
N ARG A 28 -14.70 3.37 -33.57
CA ARG A 28 -15.06 2.91 -34.94
C ARG A 28 -14.22 3.61 -36.01
N GLN A 29 -14.01 4.92 -35.88
CA GLN A 29 -13.20 5.69 -36.83
C GLN A 29 -11.74 5.22 -36.84
N LEU A 30 -11.17 4.92 -35.66
CA LEU A 30 -9.84 4.33 -35.57
C LEU A 30 -9.79 2.92 -36.15
N GLU A 31 -10.82 2.08 -35.93
CA GLU A 31 -10.85 0.74 -36.51
C GLU A 31 -10.97 0.77 -38.04
N GLN A 32 -11.78 1.68 -38.61
CA GLN A 32 -11.85 1.90 -40.05
C GLN A 32 -10.51 2.37 -40.61
N LEU A 33 -9.87 3.35 -39.97
CA LEU A 33 -8.57 3.85 -40.39
C LEU A 33 -7.49 2.75 -40.33
N ARG A 34 -7.53 1.87 -39.32
CA ARG A 34 -6.64 0.70 -39.23
C ARG A 34 -6.82 -0.23 -40.44
N GLU A 35 -8.07 -0.51 -40.81
CA GLU A 35 -8.40 -1.38 -41.96
C GLU A 35 -7.98 -0.76 -43.29
N GLU A 36 -8.24 0.55 -43.49
CA GLU A 36 -7.83 1.29 -44.69
C GLU A 36 -6.31 1.34 -44.87
N LEU A 37 -5.58 1.44 -43.75
CA LEU A 37 -4.12 1.45 -43.72
C LEU A 37 -3.51 0.04 -43.78
N GLY A 38 -4.33 -1.02 -43.74
CA GLY A 38 -3.88 -2.40 -43.78
C GLY A 38 -3.06 -2.83 -42.56
N ILE A 39 -3.25 -2.15 -41.42
CA ILE A 39 -2.52 -2.42 -40.17
C ILE A 39 -3.20 -3.59 -39.46
N ASP A 40 -2.45 -4.61 -39.05
CA ASP A 40 -3.01 -5.71 -38.28
C ASP A 40 -3.54 -5.24 -36.90
N ARG A 41 -4.56 -5.92 -36.35
CA ARG A 41 -5.12 -5.57 -35.03
C ARG A 41 -4.08 -5.57 -33.93
N SER A 42 -3.15 -6.53 -33.91
CA SER A 42 -2.09 -6.57 -32.91
C SER A 42 -1.14 -5.38 -33.01
N ALA A 43 -0.90 -4.87 -34.22
CA ALA A 43 -0.07 -3.69 -34.44
C ALA A 43 -0.83 -2.42 -34.03
N GLY A 44 -2.11 -2.30 -34.39
CA GLY A 44 -2.99 -1.21 -33.95
C GLY A 44 -3.09 -1.10 -32.44
N ASP A 45 -3.27 -2.22 -31.73
CA ASP A 45 -3.32 -2.25 -30.26
C ASP A 45 -2.00 -1.84 -29.59
N ARG A 46 -0.86 -2.14 -30.22
CA ARG A 46 0.45 -1.64 -29.75
C ARG A 46 0.58 -0.14 -29.95
N ILE A 47 0.20 0.37 -31.13
CA ILE A 47 0.26 1.82 -31.42
C ILE A 47 -0.67 2.60 -30.50
N MET A 48 -1.88 2.09 -30.24
CA MET A 48 -2.83 2.69 -29.29
C MET A 48 -2.29 2.72 -27.87
N ARG A 49 -1.64 1.63 -27.41
CA ARG A 49 -0.96 1.61 -26.10
C ARG A 49 0.19 2.62 -26.04
N ALA A 50 1.02 2.69 -27.07
CA ALA A 50 2.11 3.65 -27.16
C ALA A 50 1.59 5.11 -27.16
N ALA A 51 0.54 5.40 -27.93
CA ALA A 51 -0.08 6.73 -27.97
C ALA A 51 -0.70 7.13 -26.61
N LYS A 52 -1.31 6.18 -25.89
CA LYS A 52 -1.78 6.42 -24.52
C LYS A 52 -0.61 6.70 -23.59
N ALA A 53 0.41 5.85 -23.60
CA ALA A 53 1.63 6.04 -22.82
C ALA A 53 2.26 7.41 -23.07
N ASP A 54 2.42 7.83 -24.33
CA ASP A 54 2.93 9.15 -24.73
C ASP A 54 2.06 10.29 -24.18
N MET A 55 0.73 10.23 -24.30
CA MET A 55 -0.15 11.29 -23.80
C MET A 55 -0.08 11.42 -22.27
N TYR A 56 -0.11 10.30 -21.55
CA TYR A 56 0.01 10.34 -20.09
C TYR A 56 1.38 10.85 -19.65
N SER A 57 2.43 10.48 -20.39
CA SER A 57 3.79 11.01 -20.25
C SER A 57 3.82 12.53 -20.41
N SER A 58 3.31 13.07 -21.52
CA SER A 58 3.28 14.52 -21.76
C SER A 58 2.44 15.28 -20.73
N LYS A 59 1.28 14.74 -20.33
CA LYS A 59 0.48 15.33 -19.25
C LYS A 59 1.17 15.27 -17.89
N ALA A 60 2.04 14.30 -17.67
CA ALA A 60 2.79 14.19 -16.43
C ALA A 60 4.01 15.11 -16.39
N VAL A 61 4.69 15.32 -17.53
CA VAL A 61 5.72 16.36 -17.69
C VAL A 61 5.12 17.76 -17.54
N ALA A 62 3.94 18.02 -18.11
CA ALA A 62 3.23 19.30 -17.91
C ALA A 62 2.80 19.53 -16.44
N ALA A 63 2.64 18.47 -15.65
CA ALA A 63 2.39 18.58 -14.22
C ALA A 63 3.69 18.80 -13.42
N GLU A 64 4.87 18.49 -13.97
CA GLU A 64 6.17 18.76 -13.35
C GLU A 64 6.42 20.27 -13.18
N GLU A 65 5.86 21.10 -14.07
CA GLU A 65 5.91 22.56 -13.98
C GLU A 65 4.99 23.15 -12.89
N GLY A 66 4.14 22.35 -12.23
CA GLY A 66 3.17 22.86 -11.24
C GLY A 66 2.68 21.94 -10.11
N GLY A 67 3.06 20.66 -10.02
CA GLY A 67 2.47 19.73 -9.07
C GLY A 67 3.31 18.47 -8.78
N GLN A 68 3.52 18.18 -7.50
CA GLN A 68 4.21 16.99 -7.01
C GLN A 68 3.60 15.70 -7.58
N TRP A 69 4.43 14.78 -8.06
CA TRP A 69 4.01 13.43 -8.42
C TRP A 69 3.33 12.71 -7.24
N THR A 70 2.12 12.19 -7.46
CA THR A 70 1.33 11.44 -6.47
C THR A 70 1.22 9.96 -6.83
N LEU A 71 0.88 9.11 -5.85
CA LEU A 71 0.62 7.69 -6.10
C LEU A 71 -0.51 7.48 -7.12
N GLN A 72 -1.57 8.27 -7.05
CA GLN A 72 -2.67 8.20 -8.02
C GLN A 72 -2.16 8.38 -9.45
N ARG A 73 -1.25 9.34 -9.66
CA ARG A 73 -0.68 9.59 -10.98
C ARG A 73 0.22 8.46 -11.46
N VAL A 74 1.00 7.88 -10.55
CA VAL A 74 1.82 6.68 -10.82
C VAL A 74 0.94 5.52 -11.31
N MET A 75 -0.19 5.28 -10.64
CA MET A 75 -1.15 4.25 -11.04
C MET A 75 -1.76 4.52 -12.41
N GLU A 76 -2.12 5.78 -12.71
CA GLU A 76 -2.65 6.17 -14.02
C GLU A 76 -1.65 5.93 -15.16
N VAL A 77 -0.39 6.33 -14.96
CA VAL A 77 0.69 6.15 -15.95
C VAL A 77 0.98 4.67 -16.15
N SER A 78 1.08 3.90 -15.06
CA SER A 78 1.31 2.45 -15.12
C SER A 78 0.15 1.72 -15.82
N ALA A 79 -1.10 2.06 -15.51
CA ALA A 79 -2.29 1.49 -16.16
C ALA A 79 -2.38 1.81 -17.65
N ALA A 80 -1.83 2.96 -18.08
CA ALA A 80 -1.73 3.34 -19.48
C ALA A 80 -0.57 2.66 -20.23
N GLY A 81 0.25 1.86 -19.56
CA GLY A 81 1.46 1.25 -20.12
C GLY A 81 2.64 2.22 -20.26
N GLY A 82 2.60 3.35 -19.55
CA GLY A 82 3.69 4.32 -19.52
C GLY A 82 4.88 3.82 -18.71
N ASN A 83 6.08 4.18 -19.15
CA ASN A 83 7.32 3.81 -18.46
C ASN A 83 7.73 4.90 -17.47
N LEU A 84 7.46 4.71 -16.18
CA LEU A 84 7.83 5.69 -15.15
C LEU A 84 9.35 5.91 -15.04
N ASN A 85 10.18 4.97 -15.49
CA ASN A 85 11.62 5.15 -15.48
C ASN A 85 12.11 6.26 -16.42
N THR A 86 11.36 6.55 -17.49
CA THR A 86 11.70 7.60 -18.47
C THR A 86 11.05 8.94 -18.16
N LEU A 87 10.06 8.97 -17.26
CA LEU A 87 9.22 10.15 -17.01
C LEU A 87 9.49 10.84 -15.68
N VAL A 88 10.07 10.13 -14.74
CA VAL A 88 10.23 10.60 -13.37
C VAL A 88 11.60 10.20 -12.91
N ASP A 89 12.39 11.15 -12.42
CA ASP A 89 13.71 10.82 -11.88
C ASP A 89 13.60 9.87 -10.68
N GLU A 90 14.58 8.98 -10.55
CA GLU A 90 14.63 7.96 -9.49
C GLU A 90 14.43 8.53 -8.07
N PRO A 91 14.99 9.71 -7.68
CA PRO A 91 14.76 10.30 -6.36
C PRO A 91 13.29 10.61 -6.07
N VAL A 92 12.53 11.06 -7.08
CA VAL A 92 11.10 11.34 -6.93
C VAL A 92 10.32 10.04 -6.76
N ARG A 93 10.66 8.99 -7.53
CA ARG A 93 10.04 7.66 -7.38
C ARG A 93 10.29 7.06 -5.99
N LYS A 94 11.52 7.17 -5.47
CA LYS A 94 11.88 6.77 -4.10
C LYS A 94 11.11 7.58 -3.04
N SER A 95 10.91 8.87 -3.27
CA SER A 95 10.15 9.75 -2.38
C SER A 95 8.68 9.35 -2.31
N ILE A 96 8.05 9.01 -3.44
CA ILE A 96 6.67 8.50 -3.49
C ILE A 96 6.56 7.20 -2.69
N PHE A 97 7.46 6.24 -2.92
CA PHE A 97 7.50 4.99 -2.18
C PHE A 97 7.62 5.22 -0.67
N ARG A 98 8.57 6.09 -0.25
CA ARG A 98 8.79 6.41 1.16
C ARG A 98 7.54 7.00 1.80
N LYS A 99 6.90 7.99 1.16
CA LYS A 99 5.68 8.62 1.67
C LYS A 99 4.53 7.62 1.83
N GLU A 100 4.35 6.72 0.87
CA GLU A 100 3.31 5.70 0.95
C GLU A 100 3.58 4.68 2.06
N LEU A 101 4.84 4.25 2.20
CA LEU A 101 5.26 3.38 3.30
C LEU A 101 5.03 4.06 4.65
N GLU A 102 5.41 5.33 4.80
CA GLU A 102 5.22 6.09 6.03
C GLU A 102 3.75 6.24 6.41
N ALA A 103 2.89 6.55 5.42
CA ALA A 103 1.46 6.71 5.62
C ALA A 103 0.80 5.39 6.05
N ARG A 104 1.06 4.29 5.32
CA ARG A 104 0.46 2.98 5.62
C ARG A 104 1.00 2.34 6.90
N ALA A 105 2.26 2.58 7.24
CA ALA A 105 2.84 2.12 8.50
C ALA A 105 2.30 2.88 9.73
N ALA A 106 1.55 3.97 9.53
CA ALA A 106 1.10 4.89 10.57
C ALA A 106 -0.42 5.07 10.64
N ASP A 107 -1.19 4.36 9.83
CA ASP A 107 -2.61 4.61 9.64
C ASP A 107 -3.50 4.17 10.82
N GLY A 108 -2.92 3.45 11.79
CA GLY A 108 -3.61 2.95 12.97
C GLY A 108 -4.52 1.75 12.70
N THR A 109 -4.56 1.21 11.48
CA THR A 109 -5.48 0.12 11.11
C THR A 109 -4.84 -1.25 11.25
N GLY A 110 -3.52 -1.34 11.13
CA GLY A 110 -2.78 -2.61 11.10
C GLY A 110 -3.15 -3.49 9.90
N ASN A 111 -3.78 -2.93 8.86
CA ASN A 111 -4.23 -3.65 7.65
C ASN A 111 -3.29 -3.40 6.47
N LEU A 112 -2.01 -3.16 6.73
CA LEU A 112 -1.01 -2.94 5.70
C LEU A 112 -0.91 -4.17 4.77
N ASP A 113 -1.17 -3.95 3.48
CA ASP A 113 -0.98 -4.92 2.40
C ASP A 113 0.49 -4.95 1.98
N ALA A 114 1.22 -5.94 2.48
CA ALA A 114 2.65 -6.11 2.21
C ALA A 114 2.92 -6.48 0.74
N ASP A 115 2.02 -7.22 0.07
CA ASP A 115 2.20 -7.60 -1.34
C ASP A 115 2.07 -6.36 -2.24
N PHE A 116 1.07 -5.52 -1.99
CA PHE A 116 0.96 -4.25 -2.69
C PHE A 116 2.19 -3.38 -2.45
N LEU A 117 2.58 -3.19 -1.19
CA LEU A 117 3.60 -2.21 -0.84
C LEU A 117 5.00 -2.68 -1.24
N MET A 118 5.33 -3.96 -1.09
CA MET A 118 6.68 -4.47 -1.32
C MET A 118 6.92 -5.04 -2.70
N ARG A 119 5.85 -5.29 -3.48
CA ARG A 119 5.99 -5.84 -4.84
C ARG A 119 5.32 -4.96 -5.89
N LYS A 120 3.99 -4.80 -5.82
CA LYS A 120 3.24 -4.09 -6.87
C LYS A 120 3.65 -2.62 -6.99
N LEU A 121 3.82 -1.93 -5.87
CA LEU A 121 4.19 -0.51 -5.87
C LEU A 121 5.61 -0.28 -6.41
N PRO A 122 6.65 -1.01 -5.96
CA PRO A 122 7.97 -0.93 -6.57
C PRO A 122 8.00 -1.25 -8.06
N GLU A 123 7.24 -2.26 -8.51
CA GLU A 123 7.08 -2.59 -9.93
C GLU A 123 6.50 -1.41 -10.72
N MET A 124 5.42 -0.79 -10.22
CA MET A 124 4.84 0.42 -10.83
C MET A 124 5.86 1.56 -10.86
N LEU A 125 6.61 1.77 -9.79
CA LEU A 125 7.62 2.83 -9.67
C LEU A 125 8.95 2.53 -10.39
N ALA A 126 9.07 1.37 -11.05
CA ALA A 126 10.32 0.91 -11.65
C ALA A 126 11.51 1.01 -10.66
N LEU A 127 11.29 0.57 -9.41
CA LEU A 127 12.29 0.47 -8.36
C LEU A 127 12.74 -0.98 -8.19
N SER A 128 14.02 -1.18 -7.92
CA SER A 128 14.59 -2.52 -7.68
C SER A 128 14.80 -2.75 -6.18
N ASP A 129 14.86 -4.02 -5.77
CA ASP A 129 15.08 -4.44 -4.38
C ASP A 129 16.27 -3.75 -3.68
N LYS A 130 17.36 -3.52 -4.42
CA LYS A 130 18.56 -2.82 -3.90
C LYS A 130 18.24 -1.40 -3.41
N HIS A 131 17.20 -0.77 -3.94
CA HIS A 131 16.76 0.57 -3.55
C HIS A 131 15.69 0.53 -2.45
N LEU A 132 14.89 -0.54 -2.39
CA LEU A 132 13.81 -0.68 -1.42
C LEU A 132 14.33 -0.99 -0.02
N ARG A 133 15.28 -1.93 0.11
CA ARG A 133 15.77 -2.38 1.41
C ARG A 133 16.29 -1.24 2.31
N PRO A 134 17.11 -0.29 1.81
CA PRO A 134 17.54 0.84 2.62
C PRO A 134 16.38 1.73 3.06
N ILE A 135 15.43 2.02 2.17
CA ILE A 135 14.28 2.89 2.49
C ILE A 135 13.39 2.22 3.54
N VAL A 136 13.08 0.93 3.37
CA VAL A 136 12.29 0.17 4.35
C VAL A 136 12.99 0.15 5.71
N LYS A 137 14.29 -0.19 5.74
CA LYS A 137 15.05 -0.23 6.99
C LYS A 137 15.12 1.15 7.67
N GLU A 138 15.29 2.22 6.91
CA GLU A 138 15.28 3.60 7.40
C GLU A 138 13.91 3.99 7.98
N THR A 139 12.82 3.67 7.27
CA THR A 139 11.47 4.11 7.62
C THR A 139 10.84 3.31 8.76
N VAL A 140 11.00 1.98 8.77
CA VAL A 140 10.33 1.11 9.77
C VAL A 140 11.28 0.44 10.76
N GLY A 141 12.58 0.38 10.47
CA GLY A 141 13.54 -0.38 11.29
C GLY A 141 13.60 0.07 12.75
N SER A 142 13.90 1.35 13.00
CA SER A 142 13.89 1.93 14.36
C SER A 142 12.48 2.14 14.91
N ARG A 143 11.50 2.27 14.02
CA ARG A 143 10.11 2.58 14.34
C ARG A 143 9.42 1.45 15.10
N ARG A 144 9.72 0.18 14.77
CA ARG A 144 9.19 -1.00 15.46
C ARG A 144 9.42 -0.94 16.98
N ARG A 145 10.67 -0.74 17.41
CA ARG A 145 10.99 -0.65 18.85
C ARG A 145 10.38 0.60 19.49
N MET A 146 10.37 1.72 18.78
CA MET A 146 9.70 2.94 19.26
C MET A 146 8.21 2.72 19.52
N LEU A 147 7.50 2.05 18.60
CA LEU A 147 6.08 1.75 18.72
C LEU A 147 5.78 0.81 19.89
N LEU A 148 6.63 -0.18 20.15
CA LEU A 148 6.50 -1.02 21.34
C LEU A 148 6.64 -0.19 22.63
N VAL A 149 7.67 0.65 22.72
CA VAL A 149 7.87 1.56 23.88
C VAL A 149 6.67 2.48 24.06
N GLN A 150 6.11 2.99 22.96
CA GLN A 150 4.91 3.84 22.98
C GLN A 150 3.69 3.07 23.50
N ALA A 151 3.43 1.88 22.98
CA ALA A 151 2.32 1.04 23.43
C ALA A 151 2.39 0.76 24.94
N ILE A 152 3.58 0.40 25.45
CA ILE A 152 3.80 0.15 26.88
C ILE A 152 3.58 1.41 27.71
N SER A 153 4.18 2.53 27.30
CA SER A 153 4.04 3.80 27.99
C SER A 153 2.58 4.29 28.03
N GLN A 154 1.85 4.15 26.92
CA GLN A 154 0.44 4.51 26.82
C GLN A 154 -0.44 3.59 27.67
N HIS A 155 -0.14 2.29 27.71
CA HIS A 155 -0.81 1.34 28.58
C HIS A 155 -0.64 1.72 30.06
N ARG A 156 0.59 2.01 30.52
CA ARG A 156 0.87 2.50 31.89
C ARG A 156 0.10 3.77 32.23
N GLN A 157 -0.07 4.66 31.25
CA GLN A 157 -0.80 5.92 31.39
C GLN A 157 -2.33 5.76 31.30
N ARG A 158 -2.85 4.53 31.20
CA ARG A 158 -4.27 4.24 31.00
C ARG A 158 -4.84 4.96 29.77
N ARG A 159 -4.07 4.95 28.68
CA ARG A 159 -4.43 5.49 27.35
C ARG A 159 -4.65 4.34 26.37
N PRO A 160 -5.78 3.62 26.47
CA PRO A 160 -5.89 2.31 25.87
C PRO A 160 -6.19 2.38 24.36
N HIS A 161 -6.79 3.48 23.87
CA HIS A 161 -6.96 3.72 22.44
C HIS A 161 -5.61 3.98 21.76
N GLU A 162 -4.77 4.82 22.34
CA GLU A 162 -3.45 5.13 21.79
C GLU A 162 -2.51 3.93 21.84
N ALA A 163 -2.56 3.14 22.93
CA ALA A 163 -1.81 1.88 23.03
C ALA A 163 -2.23 0.91 21.91
N PHE A 164 -3.53 0.80 21.65
CA PHE A 164 -4.07 -0.01 20.56
C PHE A 164 -3.60 0.47 19.19
N THR A 165 -3.68 1.77 18.90
CA THR A 165 -3.15 2.36 17.66
C THR A 165 -1.65 2.07 17.48
N SER A 166 -0.86 2.18 18.55
CA SER A 166 0.58 1.87 18.52
C SER A 166 0.83 0.38 18.20
N CYS A 167 0.01 -0.53 18.74
CA CYS A 167 0.09 -1.96 18.40
C CYS A 167 -0.28 -2.23 16.95
N GLN A 168 -1.35 -1.61 16.42
CA GLN A 168 -1.73 -1.73 15.01
C GLN A 168 -0.61 -1.24 14.07
N ASN A 169 -0.01 -0.09 14.40
CA ASN A 169 1.12 0.45 13.63
C ASN A 169 2.36 -0.46 13.74
N LEU A 170 2.59 -1.08 14.91
CA LEU A 170 3.67 -2.05 15.09
C LEU A 170 3.47 -3.26 14.16
N ILE A 171 2.26 -3.81 14.12
CA ILE A 171 1.86 -4.90 13.21
C ILE A 171 2.12 -4.50 11.75
N SER A 172 1.67 -3.31 11.33
CA SER A 172 1.97 -2.80 9.99
C SER A 172 3.47 -2.77 9.69
N CYS A 173 4.31 -2.33 10.63
CA CYS A 173 5.76 -2.33 10.45
C CYS A 173 6.34 -3.75 10.34
N LEU A 174 5.84 -4.70 11.14
CA LEU A 174 6.29 -6.10 11.15
C LEU A 174 5.96 -6.82 9.83
N ARG A 175 4.86 -6.49 9.17
CA ARG A 175 4.50 -7.08 7.87
C ARG A 175 5.44 -6.68 6.73
N VAL A 176 6.00 -5.47 6.79
CA VAL A 176 6.95 -4.97 5.79
C VAL A 176 8.37 -5.43 6.09
N LEU A 177 8.72 -5.43 7.37
CA LEU A 177 10.02 -5.86 7.86
C LEU A 177 9.78 -6.81 9.04
N PRO A 178 9.72 -8.13 8.80
CA PRO A 178 9.58 -9.12 9.87
C PRO A 178 10.79 -9.07 10.82
N GLU A 179 10.55 -9.34 12.10
CA GLU A 179 11.64 -9.61 13.05
C GLU A 179 11.93 -11.12 13.05
N GLU A 180 13.21 -11.47 13.12
CA GLU A 180 13.64 -12.86 13.27
C GLU A 180 13.57 -13.31 14.75
N GLU A 181 13.67 -12.36 15.68
CA GLU A 181 13.65 -12.60 17.11
C GLU A 181 12.58 -11.74 17.81
N PRO A 182 11.94 -12.25 18.88
CA PRO A 182 11.04 -11.46 19.69
C PRO A 182 11.71 -10.22 20.31
N PHE A 183 10.91 -9.21 20.63
CA PHE A 183 11.42 -8.02 21.30
C PHE A 183 11.98 -8.36 22.69
N GLN A 184 13.21 -7.92 22.92
CA GLN A 184 13.83 -7.94 24.24
C GLN A 184 13.20 -6.84 25.11
N TRP A 185 12.46 -7.25 26.14
CA TRP A 185 11.85 -6.37 27.13
C TRP A 185 12.04 -6.93 28.54
N SER A 186 12.32 -6.07 29.52
CA SER A 186 12.69 -6.49 30.87
C SER A 186 11.51 -7.04 31.68
N GLU A 187 10.30 -6.54 31.44
CA GLU A 187 9.12 -6.89 32.22
C GLU A 187 8.13 -7.70 31.36
N ARG A 188 8.19 -9.05 31.46
CA ARG A 188 7.31 -9.94 30.67
C ARG A 188 5.82 -9.70 30.93
N ALA A 189 5.46 -9.30 32.16
CA ALA A 189 4.09 -8.97 32.54
C ALA A 189 3.51 -7.86 31.64
N GLU A 190 4.29 -6.83 31.31
CA GLU A 190 3.80 -5.73 30.48
C GLU A 190 3.52 -6.14 29.04
N LEU A 191 4.28 -7.10 28.52
CA LEU A 191 4.02 -7.64 27.18
C LEU A 191 2.70 -8.42 27.16
N ARG A 192 2.41 -9.17 28.23
CA ARG A 192 1.14 -9.88 28.41
C ARG A 192 -0.03 -8.89 28.55
N ASP A 193 0.11 -7.87 29.38
CA ASP A 193 -0.94 -6.87 29.63
C ASP A 193 -1.32 -6.11 28.36
N ILE A 194 -0.34 -5.76 27.52
CA ILE A 194 -0.59 -5.10 26.23
C ILE A 194 -1.25 -6.03 25.25
N PHE A 195 -0.80 -7.29 25.19
CA PHE A 195 -1.40 -8.28 24.32
C PHE A 195 -2.87 -8.51 24.70
N GLN A 196 -3.17 -8.64 26.00
CA GLN A 196 -4.54 -8.76 26.50
C GLN A 196 -5.37 -7.52 26.16
N ALA A 197 -4.84 -6.32 26.42
CA ALA A 197 -5.53 -5.07 26.09
C ALA A 197 -5.79 -4.88 24.58
N PHE A 198 -4.95 -5.49 23.73
CA PHE A 198 -5.15 -5.56 22.29
C PHE A 198 -6.26 -6.55 21.92
N CYS A 199 -6.25 -7.76 22.51
CA CYS A 199 -7.27 -8.79 22.26
C CYS A 199 -8.68 -8.30 22.60
N SER A 200 -8.85 -7.55 23.69
CA SER A 200 -10.15 -6.96 24.07
C SER A 200 -10.68 -5.89 23.10
N ARG A 201 -9.98 -5.60 22.00
CA ARG A 201 -10.39 -4.60 20.99
C ARG A 201 -10.37 -5.10 19.55
N ASP A 202 -9.55 -6.10 19.24
CA ASP A 202 -9.44 -6.65 17.90
C ASP A 202 -9.60 -8.17 17.98
N ALA A 203 -10.65 -8.68 17.34
CA ALA A 203 -10.96 -10.10 17.23
C ALA A 203 -10.20 -10.81 16.09
N ASN A 204 -9.32 -10.11 15.37
CA ASN A 204 -8.58 -10.69 14.26
C ASN A 204 -7.42 -11.58 14.74
N ASP A 205 -7.59 -12.90 14.62
CA ASP A 205 -6.60 -13.90 15.02
C ASP A 205 -5.24 -13.73 14.34
N THR A 206 -5.21 -13.31 13.07
CA THR A 206 -3.94 -13.10 12.35
C THR A 206 -3.15 -11.96 12.99
N LYS A 207 -3.80 -10.85 13.32
CA LYS A 207 -3.16 -9.72 14.00
C LYS A 207 -2.72 -10.08 15.41
N ARG A 208 -3.56 -10.81 16.15
CA ARG A 208 -3.23 -11.34 17.49
C ARG A 208 -1.97 -12.21 17.40
N GLN A 209 -1.90 -13.13 16.44
CA GLN A 209 -0.72 -14.00 16.27
C GLN A 209 0.53 -13.23 15.87
N GLU A 210 0.43 -12.27 14.93
CA GLU A 210 1.54 -11.43 14.52
C GLU A 210 2.12 -10.62 15.69
N LEU A 211 1.25 -10.02 16.51
CA LEU A 211 1.66 -9.29 17.70
C LEU A 211 2.27 -10.23 18.75
N ALA A 212 1.62 -11.36 19.04
CA ALA A 212 2.09 -12.33 20.03
C ALA A 212 3.48 -12.89 19.69
N SER A 213 3.70 -13.23 18.42
CA SER A 213 5.01 -13.68 17.93
C SER A 213 6.09 -12.62 18.14
N ALA A 214 5.78 -11.35 17.87
CA ALA A 214 6.72 -10.25 18.07
C ALA A 214 7.03 -10.00 19.56
N LEU A 215 6.05 -10.25 20.44
CA LEU A 215 6.19 -10.16 21.89
C LEU A 215 6.84 -11.40 22.52
N GLY A 216 7.00 -12.50 21.76
CA GLY A 216 7.60 -13.74 22.25
C GLY A 216 6.71 -14.46 23.27
N LEU A 217 5.39 -14.37 23.09
CA LEU A 217 4.42 -15.12 23.89
C LEU A 217 4.32 -16.56 23.38
N THR A 218 4.15 -17.49 24.31
CA THR A 218 3.91 -18.91 23.98
C THR A 218 2.43 -19.16 23.68
N ASP A 219 2.14 -20.26 22.98
CA ASP A 219 0.76 -20.62 22.61
C ASP A 219 -0.18 -20.75 23.83
N ASP A 220 0.35 -21.22 24.97
CA ASP A 220 -0.38 -21.30 26.24
C ASP A 220 -0.75 -19.90 26.75
N GLU A 221 0.18 -18.96 26.72
CA GLU A 221 -0.06 -17.57 27.16
C GLU A 221 -1.03 -16.85 26.23
N ILE A 222 -0.94 -17.09 24.92
CA ILE A 222 -1.84 -16.51 23.92
C ILE A 222 -3.28 -16.97 24.19
N SER A 223 -3.46 -18.28 24.38
CA SER A 223 -4.77 -18.89 24.63
C SER A 223 -5.38 -18.41 25.94
N GLU A 224 -4.58 -18.34 27.01
CA GLU A 224 -5.00 -17.82 28.32
C GLU A 224 -5.47 -16.37 28.24
N LEU A 225 -4.66 -15.49 27.63
CA LEU A 225 -4.92 -14.06 27.58
C LEU A 225 -6.08 -13.70 26.65
N ALA A 226 -6.19 -14.39 25.50
CA ALA A 226 -7.31 -14.18 24.58
C ALA A 226 -8.65 -14.61 25.21
N ALA A 227 -8.69 -15.78 25.86
CA ALA A 227 -9.90 -16.27 26.52
C ALA A 227 -10.37 -15.35 27.66
N ALA A 228 -9.43 -14.78 28.42
CA ALA A 228 -9.74 -13.81 29.47
C ALA A 228 -10.38 -12.54 28.90
N SER A 229 -9.84 -12.00 27.79
CA SER A 229 -10.39 -10.83 27.10
C SER A 229 -11.77 -11.07 26.51
N ASP A 230 -11.98 -12.21 25.85
CA ASP A 230 -13.26 -12.54 25.21
C ASP A 230 -14.37 -12.76 26.25
N THR A 231 -14.02 -13.21 27.47
CA THR A 231 -14.95 -13.37 28.60
C THR A 231 -15.36 -12.02 29.22
N GLU A 232 -14.44 -11.05 29.30
CA GLU A 232 -14.74 -9.69 29.78
C GLU A 232 -15.70 -8.95 28.83
N GLU A 233 -15.52 -9.11 27.52
CA GLU A 233 -16.39 -8.49 26.50
C GLU A 233 -17.80 -9.13 26.50
N ALA A 234 -17.88 -10.47 26.66
CA ALA A 234 -19.16 -11.17 26.80
C ALA A 234 -19.93 -10.71 28.05
N ASN A 235 -19.26 -10.55 29.18
CA ASN A 235 -19.89 -10.08 30.42
C ASN A 235 -20.32 -8.61 30.35
N ALA A 236 -19.56 -7.75 29.68
CA ALA A 236 -19.94 -6.35 29.45
C ALA A 236 -21.20 -6.24 28.57
N THR A 237 -21.29 -7.08 27.54
CA THR A 237 -22.44 -7.10 26.61
C THR A 237 -23.73 -7.58 27.30
N VAL A 238 -23.64 -8.58 28.18
CA VAL A 238 -24.80 -9.10 28.95
C VAL A 238 -25.36 -8.04 29.91
N LEU A 239 -24.48 -7.27 30.57
CA LEU A 239 -24.89 -6.20 31.49
C LEU A 239 -25.55 -5.02 30.77
N GLU A 240 -25.17 -4.73 29.51
CA GLU A 240 -25.86 -3.72 28.69
C GLU A 240 -27.25 -4.20 28.27
N THR A 241 -27.44 -5.49 27.97
CA THR A 241 -28.76 -6.01 27.60
C THR A 241 -29.75 -6.07 28.77
N ASP A 242 -29.27 -6.29 30.00
CA ASP A 242 -30.11 -6.33 31.20
C ASP A 242 -30.56 -4.95 31.69
N ASN A 243 -29.93 -3.86 31.22
CA ASN A 243 -30.30 -2.48 31.56
C ASN A 243 -31.36 -1.87 30.63
N PHE A 244 -31.84 -2.62 29.63
CA PHE A 244 -32.86 -2.20 28.66
C PHE A 244 -34.18 -2.99 28.76
N LEU A 245 -34.38 -3.79 29.82
CA LEU A 245 -35.64 -4.46 30.19
C LEU A 245 -36.23 -3.86 31.48
#